data_AF-A0AA39ZSS4-F1
#
_entry.id   AF-A0AA39ZSS4-F1
#
_cell.length_a   1.000
_cell.length_b   1.000
_cell.length_c   1.000
_cell.angle_alpha   90.00
_cell.angle_beta   90.00
_cell.angle_gamma   90.00
#
_symmetry.space_group_name_H-M   'P 1'
#
loop_
_entity.id
_entity.type
_entity.pdbx_description
1 polymer ?
#
loop_
_entity_poly.entity_id
_entity_poly.type
_entity_poly.pdbx_seq_one_letter_code
_entity_poly.pdbx_strand_id
1 'polypeptide(L)' 'IENKLDVNSDYYESDRARQSYIEFRLAGKASYQLEPYLEDAHPNQIKTSEALLTWLKNEFRNVNRAEEA' A
#
# COMPACT_ATOMS: atom_id res chain seq x y z
N ILE A 1 16.83 -6.18 5.45
CA ILE A 1 15.83 -5.20 4.96
C ILE A 1 15.45 -4.22 6.06
N GLU A 2 15.37 -4.66 7.32
CA GLU A 2 15.14 -3.81 8.51
C GLU A 2 16.08 -2.58 8.58
N ASN A 3 17.40 -2.74 8.45
CA ASN A 3 18.33 -1.59 8.53
C ASN A 3 18.26 -0.59 7.37
N LYS A 4 17.56 -0.91 6.27
CA LYS A 4 17.36 0.06 5.16
C LYS A 4 16.20 1.02 5.42
N LEU A 5 15.38 0.74 6.44
CA LEU A 5 14.17 1.51 6.76
C LEU A 5 14.35 2.42 7.99
N ASP A 6 15.39 2.19 8.80
CA ASP A 6 15.56 2.84 10.10
C ASP A 6 16.38 4.16 10.07
N VAL A 7 17.08 4.44 8.97
CA VAL A 7 18.03 5.58 8.87
C VAL A 7 17.43 6.80 8.14
N ASN A 8 16.15 6.78 7.75
CA ASN A 8 15.67 7.65 6.67
C ASN A 8 14.27 8.26 6.91
N SER A 9 14.07 8.84 8.10
CA SER A 9 12.93 9.73 8.34
C SER A 9 12.88 10.93 7.36
N ASP A 10 13.99 11.23 6.68
CA ASP A 10 14.16 12.31 5.71
C ASP A 10 13.79 11.94 4.26
N TYR A 11 13.48 10.67 3.94
CA TYR A 11 13.34 10.25 2.52
C TYR A 11 12.02 10.62 1.84
N TYR A 12 10.98 10.94 2.62
CA TYR A 12 9.70 11.39 2.09
C TYR A 12 9.21 12.59 2.88
N GLU A 13 9.08 13.73 2.20
CA GLU A 13 8.72 15.03 2.79
C GLU A 13 7.32 15.04 3.47
N SER A 14 6.49 14.03 3.23
CA SER A 14 5.18 13.86 3.87
C SER A 14 4.67 12.42 3.74
N ASP A 15 3.65 12.07 4.53
CA ASP A 15 2.93 10.79 4.38
C ASP A 15 2.31 10.66 2.97
N ARG A 16 1.84 11.78 2.39
CA ARG A 16 1.32 11.80 1.02
C ARG A 16 2.42 11.48 0.01
N ALA A 17 3.63 12.02 0.16
CA ALA A 17 4.76 11.69 -0.70
C ALA A 17 5.13 10.20 -0.63
N ARG A 18 5.11 9.63 0.58
CA ARG A 18 5.33 8.20 0.80
C ARG A 18 4.21 7.35 0.17
N GLN A 19 2.95 7.76 0.31
CA GLN A 19 1.80 7.08 -0.29
C GLN A 19 1.90 7.10 -1.82
N SER A 20 2.14 8.26 -2.43
CA SER A 20 2.32 8.39 -3.88
C SER A 20 3.47 7.54 -4.40
N TYR A 21 4.58 7.45 -3.66
CA TYR A 21 5.69 6.56 -4.01
C TYR A 21 5.25 5.09 -4.04
N ILE A 22 4.50 4.63 -3.03
CA ILE A 22 4.02 3.25 -2.98
C ILE A 22 3.04 3.00 -4.13
N GLU A 23 2.06 3.89 -4.35
CA GLU A 23 1.11 3.83 -5.47
C GLU A 23 1.84 3.71 -6.82
N PHE A 24 2.86 4.54 -7.06
CA PHE A 24 3.66 4.51 -8.29
C PHE A 24 4.44 3.19 -8.48
N ARG A 25 4.83 2.53 -7.39
CA ARG A 25 5.57 1.27 -7.43
C ARG A 25 4.66 0.05 -7.60
N LEU A 26 3.35 0.20 -7.41
CA LEU A 26 2.39 -0.86 -7.68
C LEU A 26 2.14 -0.96 -9.19
N ALA A 27 2.10 -2.18 -9.68
CA ALA A 27 1.82 -2.47 -11.08
C ALA A 27 0.92 -3.70 -11.19
N GLY A 28 0.29 -3.84 -12.36
CA GLY A 28 -0.55 -4.99 -12.67
C GLY A 28 -1.73 -5.14 -11.69
N LYS A 29 -2.02 -6.38 -11.28
CA LYS A 29 -3.19 -6.74 -10.47
C LYS A 29 -3.33 -5.91 -9.19
N ALA A 30 -2.21 -5.60 -8.52
CA ALA A 30 -2.24 -4.85 -7.26
C ALA A 30 -2.66 -3.38 -7.43
N SER A 31 -2.33 -2.76 -8.57
CA SER A 31 -2.76 -1.39 -8.87
C SER A 31 -4.26 -1.32 -9.17
N TYR A 32 -4.77 -2.24 -10.00
CA TYR A 32 -6.21 -2.31 -10.32
C TYR A 32 -7.07 -2.64 -9.09
N GLN A 33 -6.60 -3.52 -8.20
CA GLN A 33 -7.33 -3.87 -6.98
C GLN A 33 -7.29 -2.74 -5.93
N LEU A 34 -6.28 -1.86 -5.98
CA LEU A 34 -6.16 -0.73 -5.06
C LEU A 34 -7.05 0.45 -5.47
N GLU A 35 -7.25 0.68 -6.77
CA GLU A 35 -7.93 1.87 -7.32
C GLU A 35 -9.24 2.24 -6.60
N PRO A 36 -10.19 1.31 -6.30
CA PRO A 36 -11.44 1.66 -5.63
C PRO A 36 -11.24 2.22 -4.22
N TYR A 37 -10.16 1.83 -3.53
CA TYR A 37 -9.87 2.27 -2.16
C TYR A 37 -9.21 3.65 -2.12
N LEU A 38 -8.79 4.21 -3.27
CA LEU A 38 -8.22 5.55 -3.35
C LEU A 38 -9.30 6.62 -3.58
N GLU A 39 -10.49 6.22 -4.02
CA GLU A 39 -11.62 7.13 -4.26
C GLU A 39 -12.22 7.69 -2.97
N ASP A 40 -12.58 8.97 -2.98
CA ASP A 40 -13.08 9.70 -1.79
C ASP A 40 -14.47 9.23 -1.31
N ALA A 41 -15.19 8.50 -2.17
CA ALA A 41 -16.50 7.93 -1.86
C ALA A 41 -16.44 6.51 -1.29
N HIS A 42 -15.26 5.88 -1.24
CA HIS A 42 -15.16 4.49 -0.81
C HIS A 42 -15.28 4.37 0.72
N PRO A 43 -16.15 3.48 1.25
CA PRO A 43 -16.36 3.35 2.70
C PRO A 43 -15.09 2.94 3.47
N ASN A 44 -14.15 2.27 2.80
CA ASN A 44 -12.84 1.88 3.34
C ASN A 44 -11.69 2.62 2.67
N GLN A 45 -11.87 3.92 2.40
CA GLN A 45 -10.85 4.72 1.72
C GLN A 45 -9.49 4.67 2.46
N ILE A 46 -8.43 4.44 1.70
CA ILE A 46 -7.06 4.42 2.17
C ILE A 46 -6.49 5.84 2.06
N LYS A 47 -6.28 6.47 3.22
CA LYS A 47 -5.83 7.88 3.32
C LYS A 47 -4.37 8.06 3.73
N THR A 48 -3.72 6.99 4.17
CA THR A 48 -2.34 7.06 4.68
C THR A 48 -1.45 6.00 4.07
N SER A 49 -0.16 6.29 4.00
CA SER A 49 0.83 5.33 3.50
C SER A 49 0.88 4.05 4.34
N GLU A 50 0.61 4.14 5.64
CA GLU A 50 0.56 2.98 6.54
C GLU A 50 -0.67 2.10 6.31
N ALA A 51 -1.85 2.71 6.10
CA ALA A 51 -3.06 1.98 5.75
C ALA A 51 -2.88 1.26 4.40
N LEU A 52 -2.23 1.91 3.43
CA LEU A 52 -1.89 1.32 2.14
C LEU A 52 -0.99 0.09 2.30
N LEU A 53 0.09 0.19 3.09
CA LEU A 53 0.99 -0.93 3.35
C LEU A 53 0.29 -2.08 4.09
N THR A 54 -0.61 -1.74 5.02
CA THR A 54 -1.41 -2.73 5.76
C THR A 54 -2.36 -3.47 4.83
N TRP A 55 -3.07 -2.74 3.96
CA TRP A 55 -3.93 -3.34 2.94
C TRP A 55 -3.14 -4.26 2.01
N LEU A 56 -1.99 -3.81 1.48
CA LEU A 56 -1.12 -4.62 0.62
C LEU A 56 -0.65 -5.90 1.32
N LYS A 57 -0.28 -5.82 2.60
CA LYS A 57 0.08 -6.99 3.39
C LYS A 57 -1.11 -7.92 3.55
N ASN A 58 -2.29 -7.44 3.92
CA ASN A 58 -3.43 -8.32 4.14
C ASN A 58 -3.91 -9.01 2.85
N GLU A 59 -3.90 -8.27 1.73
CA GLU A 59 -4.40 -8.76 0.45
C GLU A 59 -3.41 -9.73 -0.24
N PHE A 60 -2.10 -9.44 -0.17
CA PHE A 60 -1.09 -10.19 -0.95
C PHE A 60 -0.11 -11.02 -0.11
N ARG A 61 -0.07 -10.89 1.23
CA ARG A 61 0.79 -11.72 2.08
C ARG A 61 0.20 -13.10 2.35
N ASN A 62 -1.09 -13.28 2.10
CA ASN A 62 -1.73 -14.57 2.32
C ASN A 62 -1.51 -15.49 1.11
N VAL A 63 -0.42 -16.26 1.14
CA VAL A 63 -0.09 -17.30 0.16
C VAL A 63 -1.20 -18.37 0.05
N ASN A 64 -2.04 -18.53 1.08
CA ASN A 64 -3.10 -19.53 1.12
C ASN A 64 -4.43 -19.06 0.51
N ARG A 65 -4.59 -17.77 0.17
CA ARG A 65 -5.83 -17.30 -0.50
C ARG A 65 -6.02 -17.88 -1.91
N ALA A 66 -4.97 -18.41 -2.51
CA ALA A 66 -5.05 -19.11 -3.79
C ALA A 66 -5.53 -20.57 -3.65
N GLU A 67 -5.52 -21.14 -2.44
CA GLU A 67 -5.95 -22.53 -2.19
C GLU A 67 -7.41 -22.63 -1.70
N GLU A 68 -8.05 -21.52 -1.35
CA GLU A 68 -9.44 -21.48 -0.87
C GLU A 68 -10.48 -21.10 -1.95
N ALA A 69 -10.13 -21.15 -3.25
CA ALA A 69 -11.03 -20.84 -4.37
C ALA A 69 -11.34 -22.07 -5.25
#